data_AF-A0A166YNA1-F1
#
_entry.id   AF-A0A166YNA1-F1
#
_cell.length_a   1.000
_cell.length_b   1.000
_cell.length_c   1.000
_cell.angle_alpha   90.00
_cell.angle_beta   90.00
_cell.angle_gamma   90.00
#
_symmetry.space_group_name_H-M   'P 1'
#
loop_
_entity.id
_entity.type
_entity.pdbx_description
1 polymer ?
#
loop_
_entity_poly.entity_id
_entity_poly.type
_entity_poly.pdbx_seq_one_letter_code
_entity_poly.pdbx_strand_id
1 'polypeptide(L)'
;MNGFEQSLKNAMLDLVPHVQLSRTSQEQAPLQPESFATLPGVMRVTPYVTSDVILQTNKELVGVRLQGAFKGYPTSISKHIESGSVKKLQDTRYQLALSRFLANKLDVRLGSKVRVIFPDITSYTPLGRVPKQRLFTVAVIYNSASEADTSLAFADGESLLKLLKKKPDSFDLSLTLDDAFSVAEFKKANQALLSQFEYQDWQVQQGALFAAVAMEKRVMSLLLALIVIVAVFNIVSALSMMVSEKQGEVAILQTLGFTPSKIAQVFMIQGLYNGVVGTAIGSVLGIALAANINEVLNLVGLSLLGGMALPVKFDSVSLTFIIVTSLLLSFFATLYPAQKAAKVMPAEVLRYE
;
A
#
# COMPACT_ATOMS: atom_id res chain seq x y z
N MET A 1 1.09 -3.08 -11.40
CA MET A 1 0.41 -2.47 -10.23
C MET A 1 0.97 -2.95 -8.90
N ASN A 2 1.17 -4.25 -8.68
CA ASN A 2 1.72 -4.78 -7.41
C ASN A 2 3.03 -4.10 -6.97
N GLY A 3 3.91 -3.73 -7.91
CA GLY A 3 5.16 -3.03 -7.62
C GLY A 3 4.98 -1.57 -7.17
N PHE A 4 4.08 -0.81 -7.81
CA PHE A 4 3.75 0.56 -7.38
C PHE A 4 3.11 0.57 -6.01
N GLU A 5 2.12 -0.31 -5.81
CA GLU A 5 1.47 -0.53 -4.51
C GLU A 5 2.53 -0.84 -3.45
N GLN A 6 3.45 -1.77 -3.71
CA GLN A 6 4.49 -2.12 -2.74
C GLN A 6 5.51 -1.00 -2.49
N SER A 7 5.88 -0.23 -3.50
CA SER A 7 6.78 0.91 -3.34
C SER A 7 6.13 2.02 -2.51
N LEU A 8 4.87 2.34 -2.79
CA LEU A 8 4.08 3.30 -2.02
C LEU A 8 3.91 2.82 -0.57
N LYS A 9 3.63 1.52 -0.40
CA LYS A 9 3.55 0.86 0.92
C LYS A 9 4.83 1.01 1.71
N ASN A 10 5.96 0.62 1.13
CA ASN A 10 7.25 0.67 1.83
C ASN A 10 7.66 2.11 2.16
N ALA A 11 7.47 3.05 1.24
CA ALA A 11 7.82 4.46 1.46
C ALA A 11 6.97 5.11 2.56
N MET A 12 5.67 4.78 2.64
CA MET A 12 4.77 5.33 3.65
C MET A 12 4.96 4.69 5.03
N LEU A 13 5.15 3.37 5.07
CA LEU A 13 5.20 2.61 6.33
C LEU A 13 6.58 2.61 7.01
N ASP A 14 7.64 3.12 6.35
CA ASP A 14 8.96 3.30 6.98
C ASP A 14 8.98 4.53 7.92
N LEU A 15 8.07 5.50 7.70
CA LEU A 15 8.03 6.76 8.46
C LEU A 15 6.92 6.80 9.50
N VAL A 16 5.80 6.13 9.23
CA VAL A 16 4.59 6.17 10.08
C VAL A 16 4.62 5.01 11.08
N PRO A 17 4.30 5.26 12.35
CA PRO A 17 4.14 4.19 13.34
C PRO A 17 3.02 3.23 12.95
N HIS A 18 3.24 1.92 13.06
CA HIS A 18 2.26 0.93 12.62
C HIS A 18 1.11 0.79 13.61
N VAL A 19 1.44 0.78 14.91
CA VAL A 19 0.48 0.82 16.00
C VAL A 19 0.90 1.90 16.98
N GLN A 20 -0.02 2.79 17.32
CA GLN A 20 0.13 3.80 18.35
C GLN A 20 -0.68 3.39 19.57
N LEU A 21 -0.04 3.38 20.73
CA LEU A 21 -0.65 3.11 22.02
C LEU A 21 -0.66 4.39 22.85
N SER A 22 -1.84 4.79 23.28
CA SER A 22 -2.06 5.90 24.19
C SER A 22 -2.74 5.43 25.47
N ARG A 23 -2.47 6.14 26.56
CA ARG A 23 -3.13 5.87 27.84
C ARG A 23 -4.52 6.47 27.82
N THR A 24 -5.53 5.67 28.18
CA THR A 24 -6.93 6.10 28.32
C THR A 24 -7.11 7.07 29.49
N SER A 25 -6.28 6.95 30.53
CA SER A 25 -6.26 7.89 31.66
C SER A 25 -4.84 8.10 32.21
N GLN A 26 -4.58 9.30 32.74
CA GLN A 26 -3.32 9.63 33.42
C GLN A 26 -3.07 8.81 34.69
N GLU A 27 -4.10 8.12 35.21
CA GLU A 27 -4.03 7.25 36.39
C GLU A 27 -3.66 5.80 36.08
N GLN A 28 -3.70 5.36 34.81
CA GLN A 28 -3.28 4.01 34.43
C GLN A 28 -1.78 3.76 34.71
N ALA A 29 -1.31 2.52 34.69
CA ALA A 29 0.13 2.26 34.78
C ALA A 29 0.89 2.94 33.61
N PRO A 30 2.13 3.43 33.83
CA PRO A 30 2.96 3.93 32.75
C PRO A 30 3.19 2.86 31.69
N LEU A 31 3.22 3.27 30.42
CA LEU A 31 3.60 2.38 29.32
C LEU A 31 5.10 2.08 29.43
N GLN A 32 5.45 0.81 29.58
CA GLN A 32 6.84 0.36 29.66
C GLN A 32 7.30 -0.13 28.28
N PRO A 33 8.22 0.56 27.58
CA PRO A 33 8.65 0.16 26.24
C PRO A 33 9.17 -1.29 26.16
N GLU A 34 9.83 -1.75 27.22
CA GLU A 34 10.45 -3.07 27.31
C GLU A 34 9.45 -4.23 27.24
N SER A 35 8.25 -4.07 27.80
CA SER A 35 7.23 -5.12 27.79
C SER A 35 6.61 -5.32 26.40
N PHE A 36 6.62 -4.29 25.56
CA PHE A 36 6.13 -4.37 24.18
C PHE A 36 7.22 -4.79 23.20
N ALA A 37 8.49 -4.58 23.54
CA ALA A 37 9.63 -4.96 22.68
C ALA A 37 9.84 -6.48 22.61
N THR A 38 9.31 -7.25 23.56
CA THR A 38 9.39 -8.71 23.60
C THR A 38 8.25 -9.40 22.84
N LEU A 39 7.27 -8.65 22.34
CA LEU A 39 6.14 -9.21 21.62
C LEU A 39 6.57 -9.73 20.23
N PRO A 40 6.05 -10.89 19.79
CA PRO A 40 6.36 -11.44 18.47
C PRO A 40 5.85 -10.48 17.38
N GLY A 41 6.71 -10.22 16.39
CA GLY A 41 6.44 -9.30 15.28
C GLY A 41 6.75 -7.83 15.56
N VAL A 42 7.18 -7.45 16.76
CA VAL A 42 7.60 -6.06 17.06
C VAL A 42 9.08 -5.88 16.73
N MET A 43 9.38 -5.03 15.75
CA MET A 43 10.76 -4.66 15.37
C MET A 43 11.32 -3.52 16.22
N ARG A 44 10.48 -2.54 16.56
CA ARG A 44 10.90 -1.35 17.31
C ARG A 44 9.77 -0.79 18.15
N VAL A 45 10.10 -0.39 19.37
CA VAL A 45 9.22 0.39 20.25
C VAL A 45 9.84 1.75 20.46
N THR A 46 9.09 2.81 20.16
CA THR A 46 9.55 4.19 20.30
C THR A 46 8.56 4.97 21.15
N PRO A 47 8.93 5.45 22.34
CA PRO A 47 8.12 6.39 23.09
C PRO A 47 8.08 7.71 22.33
N TYR A 48 6.93 8.34 22.32
CA TYR A 48 6.75 9.64 21.70
C TYR A 48 5.69 10.43 22.45
N VAL A 49 5.68 11.74 22.23
CA VAL A 49 4.62 12.62 22.73
C VAL A 49 4.28 13.61 21.65
N THR A 50 2.99 13.82 21.39
CA THR A 50 2.53 14.78 20.38
C THR A 50 1.81 15.94 21.02
N SER A 51 1.86 17.08 20.34
CA SER A 51 1.03 18.25 20.63
C SER A 51 0.83 19.04 19.34
N ASP A 52 -0.37 19.55 19.13
CA ASP A 52 -0.60 20.52 18.07
C ASP A 52 -0.12 21.89 18.57
N VAL A 53 0.76 22.54 17.80
CA VAL A 53 1.43 23.78 18.17
C VAL A 53 1.43 24.75 17.01
N ILE A 54 1.70 26.01 17.33
CA ILE A 54 1.92 27.05 16.33
C ILE A 54 3.39 27.42 16.35
N LEU A 55 4.05 27.29 15.20
CA LEU A 55 5.39 27.83 14.97
C LEU A 55 5.27 29.25 14.46
N GLN A 56 5.94 30.17 15.14
CA GLN A 56 5.94 31.58 14.79
C GLN A 56 7.38 32.08 14.59
N THR A 57 7.59 32.77 13.48
CA THR A 57 8.76 33.62 13.22
C THR A 57 8.31 35.07 13.06
N ASN A 58 9.24 35.98 12.75
CA ASN A 58 8.90 37.38 12.50
C ASN A 58 8.15 37.59 11.17
N LYS A 59 8.14 36.58 10.29
CA LYS A 59 7.57 36.66 8.94
C LYS A 59 6.26 35.87 8.83
N GLU A 60 6.22 34.66 9.39
CA GLU A 60 5.11 33.74 9.17
C GLU A 60 4.75 32.97 10.44
N LEU A 61 3.52 32.43 10.45
CA LEU A 61 2.96 31.64 11.53
C LEU A 61 2.29 30.40 10.91
N VAL A 62 2.69 29.21 11.36
CA VAL A 62 2.26 27.93 10.79
C VAL A 62 1.84 26.98 11.91
N GLY A 63 0.65 26.40 11.80
CA GLY A 63 0.20 25.32 12.67
C GLY A 63 0.86 24.00 12.25
N VAL A 64 1.46 23.29 13.21
CA VAL A 64 2.11 22.01 12.98
C VAL A 64 1.84 21.05 14.14
N ARG A 65 1.89 19.75 13.86
CA ARG A 65 1.99 18.71 14.88
C ARG A 65 3.44 18.56 15.31
N LEU A 66 3.72 18.81 16.58
CA LEU A 66 5.04 18.67 17.17
C LEU A 66 5.16 17.31 17.87
N GLN A 67 6.11 16.50 17.42
CA GLN A 67 6.40 15.19 18.00
C GLN A 67 7.71 15.19 18.79
N GLY A 68 7.66 14.74 20.03
CA GLY A 68 8.81 14.61 20.92
C GLY A 68 9.61 13.35 20.62
N ALA A 69 10.91 13.52 20.41
CA ALA A 69 11.89 12.45 20.25
C ALA A 69 12.67 12.25 21.55
N PHE A 70 12.75 11.00 22.02
CA PHE A 70 13.46 10.65 23.25
C PHE A 70 14.85 10.06 22.97
N LYS A 71 15.79 10.35 23.86
CA LYS A 71 17.15 9.81 23.80
C LYS A 71 17.16 8.28 23.84
N GLY A 72 18.01 7.66 23.02
CA GLY A 72 18.16 6.21 22.96
C GLY A 72 17.10 5.51 22.10
N TYR A 73 16.10 6.25 21.60
CA TYR A 73 15.08 5.70 20.72
C TYR A 73 15.27 6.19 19.28
N PRO A 74 15.19 5.31 18.27
CA PRO A 74 15.41 5.69 16.88
C PRO A 74 14.25 6.56 16.39
N THR A 75 14.54 7.68 15.73
CA THR A 75 13.51 8.53 15.11
C THR A 75 13.33 8.20 13.63
N SER A 76 12.10 8.25 13.12
CA SER A 76 11.79 8.00 11.70
C SER A 76 12.52 8.97 10.76
N ILE A 77 12.86 10.18 11.23
CA ILE A 77 13.60 11.18 10.44
C ILE A 77 15.09 10.88 10.28
N SER A 78 15.66 9.93 11.02
CA SER A 78 17.12 9.70 11.04
C SER A 78 17.70 9.37 9.65
N LYS A 79 16.92 8.71 8.80
CA LYS A 79 17.31 8.36 7.41
C LYS A 79 17.14 9.50 6.40
N HIS A 80 16.45 10.58 6.79
CA HIS A 80 15.98 11.64 5.89
C HIS A 80 16.59 13.00 6.24
N ILE A 81 17.64 13.03 7.05
CA ILE A 81 18.32 14.26 7.47
C ILE A 81 19.12 14.81 6.29
N GLU A 82 18.84 16.05 5.89
CA GLU A 82 19.67 16.76 4.91
C GLU A 82 20.76 17.58 5.61
N SER A 83 20.49 18.11 6.80
CA SER A 83 21.45 18.94 7.54
C SER A 83 21.17 18.96 9.06
N GLY A 84 22.23 19.04 9.87
CA GLY A 84 22.14 19.08 11.34
C GLY A 84 22.44 17.73 11.99
N SER A 85 22.05 17.56 13.26
CA SER A 85 22.31 16.34 14.04
C SER A 85 21.13 15.91 14.90
N VAL A 86 20.61 14.69 14.68
CA VAL A 86 19.56 14.09 15.52
C VAL A 86 20.03 13.87 16.96
N LYS A 87 21.33 13.61 17.16
CA LYS A 87 21.89 13.52 18.52
C LYS A 87 21.74 14.86 19.26
N LYS A 88 22.00 15.99 18.58
CA LYS A 88 21.78 17.33 19.15
C LYS A 88 20.31 17.60 19.45
N LEU A 89 19.39 17.11 18.60
CA LEU A 89 17.94 17.22 18.82
C LEU A 89 17.50 16.52 20.13
N GLN A 90 18.08 15.35 20.44
CA GLN A 90 17.71 14.55 21.61
C GLN A 90 18.50 14.92 22.88
N ASP A 91 19.77 15.32 22.76
CA ASP A 91 20.64 15.57 23.91
C ASP A 91 20.52 17.01 24.45
N THR A 92 19.95 17.94 23.67
CA THR A 92 19.87 19.35 24.06
C THR A 92 18.41 19.79 24.21
N ARG A 93 18.13 20.55 25.27
CA ARG A 93 16.79 21.08 25.54
C ARG A 93 16.36 22.11 24.50
N TYR A 94 15.06 22.14 24.22
CA TYR A 94 14.41 23.10 23.32
C TYR A 94 14.99 23.13 21.90
N GLN A 95 15.34 21.96 21.38
CA GLN A 95 15.73 21.81 19.97
C GLN A 95 14.55 21.40 19.11
N LEU A 96 14.57 21.83 17.85
CA LEU A 96 13.54 21.62 16.86
C LEU A 96 14.15 21.00 15.59
N ALA A 97 13.49 20.01 15.03
CA ALA A 97 13.73 19.53 13.68
C ALA A 97 12.55 19.94 12.81
N LEU A 98 12.85 20.55 11.67
CA LEU A 98 11.85 21.00 10.69
C LEU A 98 12.07 20.29 9.38
N SER A 99 11.00 20.05 8.64
CA SER A 99 11.13 19.64 7.24
C SER A 99 11.74 20.78 6.42
N ARG A 100 12.31 20.46 5.24
CA ARG A 100 12.78 21.44 4.27
C ARG A 100 11.67 22.41 3.88
N PHE A 101 10.44 21.90 3.72
CA PHE A 101 9.27 22.70 3.39
C PHE A 101 8.96 23.73 4.49
N LEU A 102 8.86 23.30 5.76
CA LEU A 102 8.56 24.18 6.89
C LEU A 102 9.69 25.18 7.14
N ALA A 103 10.95 24.76 6.98
CA ALA A 103 12.09 25.64 7.11
C ALA A 103 12.09 26.77 6.08
N ASN A 104 11.76 26.45 4.82
CA ASN A 104 11.65 27.44 3.74
C ASN A 104 10.45 28.38 3.98
N LYS A 105 9.30 27.85 4.37
CA LYS A 105 8.09 28.62 4.65
C LYS A 105 8.33 29.62 5.79
N LEU A 106 8.84 29.14 6.92
CA LEU A 106 9.13 30.00 8.08
C LEU A 106 10.35 30.92 7.89
N ASP A 107 11.07 30.79 6.76
CA ASP A 107 12.35 31.45 6.44
C ASP A 107 13.41 31.29 7.54
N VAL A 108 13.68 30.04 7.90
CA VAL A 108 14.63 29.67 8.96
C VAL A 108 15.71 28.72 8.46
N ARG A 109 16.87 28.81 9.11
CA ARG A 109 18.03 27.96 8.85
C ARG A 109 18.43 27.22 10.12
N LEU A 110 19.38 26.31 10.00
CA LEU A 110 20.00 25.69 11.18
C LEU A 110 20.53 26.77 12.14
N GLY A 111 20.20 26.63 13.42
CA GLY A 111 20.53 27.59 14.48
C GLY A 111 19.53 28.74 14.66
N SER A 112 18.57 28.91 13.76
CA SER A 112 17.51 29.92 13.92
C SER A 112 16.64 29.60 15.13
N LYS A 113 16.10 30.64 15.78
CA LYS A 113 15.16 30.51 16.88
C LYS A 113 13.73 30.63 16.36
N VAL A 114 12.90 29.66 16.68
CA VAL A 114 11.47 29.60 16.33
C VAL A 114 10.67 29.63 17.61
N ARG A 115 9.63 30.46 17.66
CA ARG A 115 8.72 30.50 18.80
C ARG A 115 7.67 29.42 18.62
N VAL A 116 7.56 28.54 19.60
CA VAL A 116 6.55 27.48 19.64
C VAL A 116 5.49 27.89 20.65
N ILE A 117 4.25 27.99 20.19
CA ILE A 117 3.07 28.37 20.99
C ILE A 117 2.19 27.13 21.15
N PHE A 118 1.72 26.90 22.38
CA PHE A 118 0.85 25.79 22.77
C PHE A 118 -0.54 26.35 23.08
N PRO A 119 -1.50 26.35 22.13
CA PRO A 119 -2.81 26.97 22.30
C PRO A 119 -3.61 26.35 23.45
N ASP A 120 -3.56 25.02 23.58
CA ASP A 120 -4.34 24.26 24.56
C ASP A 120 -3.85 24.42 26.00
N ILE A 121 -2.64 24.96 26.18
CA ILE A 121 -2.03 25.13 27.50
C ILE A 121 -1.93 26.59 27.81
N THR A 122 -2.80 27.03 28.72
CA THR A 122 -2.81 28.42 29.17
C THR A 122 -2.13 28.57 30.54
N SER A 123 -1.52 29.72 30.75
CA SER A 123 -1.09 30.20 32.07
C SER A 123 -1.91 31.43 32.46
N TYR A 124 -2.20 31.55 33.75
CA TYR A 124 -2.90 32.70 34.30
C TYR A 124 -1.93 33.86 34.47
N THR A 125 -2.28 35.00 33.91
CA THR A 125 -1.61 36.29 34.13
C THR A 125 -2.62 37.30 34.66
N PRO A 126 -2.19 38.41 35.30
CA PRO A 126 -3.11 39.47 35.73
C PRO A 126 -3.97 40.07 34.60
N LEU A 127 -3.58 39.87 33.34
CA LEU A 127 -4.27 40.34 32.13
C LEU A 127 -5.14 39.26 31.45
N GLY A 128 -5.28 38.07 32.06
CA GLY A 128 -6.09 36.96 31.53
C GLY A 128 -5.28 35.70 31.20
N ARG A 129 -5.93 34.76 30.50
CA ARG A 129 -5.33 33.47 30.09
C ARG A 129 -4.49 33.69 28.84
N VAL A 130 -3.18 33.46 28.95
CA VAL A 130 -2.26 33.52 27.79
C VAL A 130 -1.76 32.12 27.45
N PRO A 131 -1.68 31.74 26.16
CA PRO A 131 -1.08 30.49 25.74
C PRO A 131 0.39 30.40 26.16
N LYS A 132 0.82 29.22 26.58
CA LYS A 132 2.23 28.95 26.84
C LYS A 132 3.02 29.02 25.55
N GLN A 133 4.21 29.59 25.63
CA GLN A 133 5.11 29.72 24.49
C GLN A 133 6.57 29.61 24.92
N ARG A 134 7.41 29.07 24.05
CA ARG A 134 8.85 28.92 24.30
C ARG A 134 9.63 29.04 22.99
N LEU A 135 10.85 29.58 23.06
CA LEU A 135 11.77 29.60 21.93
C LEU A 135 12.51 28.27 21.82
N PHE A 136 12.45 27.67 20.64
CA PHE A 136 13.21 26.49 20.25
C PHE A 136 14.26 26.87 19.22
N THR A 137 15.36 26.13 19.16
CA THR A 137 16.42 26.35 18.17
C THR A 137 16.39 25.24 17.12
N VAL A 138 16.47 25.59 15.84
CA VAL A 138 16.47 24.62 14.74
C VAL A 138 17.79 23.86 14.74
N ALA A 139 17.76 22.57 15.09
CA ALA A 139 18.94 21.70 15.18
C ALA A 139 19.08 20.76 13.98
N VAL A 140 17.98 20.47 13.28
CA VAL A 140 17.92 19.53 12.15
C VAL A 140 16.97 20.07 11.09
N ILE A 141 17.36 19.92 9.82
CA ILE A 141 16.45 20.04 8.68
C ILE A 141 16.45 18.71 7.94
N TYR A 142 15.26 18.13 7.77
CA TYR A 142 15.05 16.84 7.11
C TYR A 142 14.14 16.99 5.88
N ASN A 143 14.14 16.02 4.99
CA ASN A 143 13.25 15.98 3.84
C ASN A 143 12.81 14.54 3.62
N SER A 144 11.55 14.26 3.92
CA SER A 144 10.99 12.92 3.77
C SER A 144 10.29 12.73 2.43
N ALA A 145 10.20 13.77 1.60
CA ALA A 145 9.46 13.78 0.34
C ALA A 145 8.00 13.29 0.48
N SER A 146 7.44 13.44 1.68
CA SER A 146 6.09 13.03 2.05
C SER A 146 5.24 14.24 2.37
N GLU A 147 3.92 14.11 2.24
CA GLU A 147 2.95 15.14 2.63
C GLU A 147 3.09 15.54 4.11
N ALA A 148 3.59 14.61 4.95
CA ALA A 148 3.92 14.87 6.35
C ALA A 148 4.91 16.04 6.56
N ASP A 149 5.75 16.36 5.56
CA ASP A 149 6.68 17.48 5.64
C ASP A 149 5.97 18.83 5.76
N THR A 150 4.69 18.93 5.41
CA THR A 150 3.94 20.20 5.48
C THR A 150 3.42 20.54 6.88
N SER A 151 3.30 19.54 7.75
CA SER A 151 2.55 19.67 9.01
C SER A 151 3.21 18.98 10.20
N LEU A 152 4.31 18.24 10.01
CA LEU A 152 5.02 17.55 11.09
C LEU A 152 6.34 18.24 11.43
N ALA A 153 6.62 18.41 12.72
CA ALA A 153 7.90 18.85 13.25
C ALA A 153 8.33 17.97 14.42
N PHE A 154 9.62 17.87 14.69
CA PHE A 154 10.11 17.11 15.84
C PHE A 154 10.80 18.01 16.86
N ALA A 155 10.72 17.66 18.13
CA ALA A 155 11.41 18.35 19.21
C ALA A 155 12.05 17.38 20.20
N ASP A 156 12.87 17.89 21.10
CA ASP A 156 13.28 17.16 22.30
C ASP A 156 12.05 16.74 23.13
N GLY A 157 11.91 15.43 23.36
CA GLY A 157 10.78 14.83 24.07
C GLY A 157 10.68 15.25 25.53
N GLU A 158 11.82 15.39 26.23
CA GLU A 158 11.82 15.82 27.64
C GLU A 158 11.32 17.27 27.78
N SER A 159 11.83 18.17 26.92
CA SER A 159 11.37 19.55 26.86
C SER A 159 9.88 19.65 26.56
N LEU A 160 9.38 18.80 25.64
CA LEU A 160 7.98 18.77 25.27
C LEU A 160 7.10 18.30 26.45
N LEU A 161 7.41 17.18 27.10
CA LEU A 161 6.68 16.72 28.30
C LEU A 161 6.59 17.80 29.39
N LYS A 162 7.71 18.49 29.67
CA LYS A 162 7.75 19.56 30.65
C LYS A 162 6.86 20.74 30.28
N LEU A 163 6.81 21.13 29.01
CA LEU A 163 5.93 22.20 28.53
C LEU A 163 4.46 21.81 28.64
N LEU A 164 4.15 20.55 28.30
CA LEU A 164 2.84 19.92 28.40
C LEU A 164 2.36 19.69 29.85
N LYS A 165 3.20 19.97 30.86
CA LYS A 165 2.94 19.66 32.28
C LYS A 165 2.63 18.17 32.51
N LYS A 166 3.18 17.31 31.65
CA LYS A 166 3.06 15.86 31.71
C LYS A 166 4.17 15.28 32.61
N LYS A 167 3.91 14.16 33.29
CA LYS A 167 4.91 13.42 34.07
C LYS A 167 5.99 12.85 33.12
N PRO A 168 7.24 12.62 33.57
CA PRO A 168 8.31 12.05 32.74
C PRO A 168 7.91 10.74 32.01
N ASP A 169 7.08 9.91 32.66
CA ASP A 169 6.65 8.60 32.13
C ASP A 169 5.27 8.65 31.44
N SER A 170 4.80 9.84 31.05
CA SER A 170 3.52 10.01 30.34
C SER A 170 3.72 10.30 28.85
N PHE A 171 4.43 9.37 28.20
CA PHE A 171 4.55 9.27 26.76
C PHE A 171 3.62 8.18 26.21
N ASP A 172 3.29 8.30 24.94
CA ASP A 172 2.61 7.29 24.14
C ASP A 172 3.65 6.37 23.50
N LEU A 173 3.28 5.16 23.08
CA LEU A 173 4.20 4.22 22.42
C LEU A 173 3.84 4.04 20.96
N SER A 174 4.86 4.09 20.11
CA SER A 174 4.77 3.74 18.71
C SER A 174 5.45 2.38 18.52
N LEU A 175 4.69 1.39 18.05
CA LEU A 175 5.20 0.09 17.65
C LEU A 175 5.41 0.07 16.13
N THR A 176 6.63 -0.29 15.72
CA THR A 176 6.94 -0.69 14.35
C THR A 176 6.97 -2.21 14.31
N LEU A 177 6.11 -2.80 13.49
CA LEU A 177 6.07 -4.24 13.26
C LEU A 177 7.07 -4.65 12.17
N ASP A 178 7.35 -5.95 12.10
CA ASP A 178 8.09 -6.59 11.01
C ASP A 178 7.39 -6.45 9.67
N ASP A 179 6.08 -6.65 9.67
CA ASP A 179 5.18 -6.41 8.56
C ASP A 179 4.04 -5.49 9.02
N ALA A 180 3.94 -4.30 8.42
CA ALA A 180 2.83 -3.39 8.72
C ALA A 180 1.45 -4.00 8.35
N PHE A 181 1.39 -4.96 7.44
CA PHE A 181 0.13 -5.64 7.07
C PHE A 181 -0.30 -6.70 8.08
N SER A 182 0.61 -7.16 8.94
CA SER A 182 0.28 -8.10 10.01
C SER A 182 -0.42 -7.43 11.19
N VAL A 183 -0.64 -6.10 11.16
CA VAL A 183 -1.32 -5.34 12.23
C VAL A 183 -2.65 -5.98 12.66
N ALA A 184 -3.45 -6.50 11.73
CA ALA A 184 -4.71 -7.16 12.08
C ALA A 184 -4.50 -8.45 12.90
N GLU A 185 -3.53 -9.27 12.51
CA GLU A 185 -3.15 -10.51 13.20
C GLU A 185 -2.47 -10.20 14.54
N PHE A 186 -1.56 -9.22 14.55
CA PHE A 186 -0.90 -8.71 15.74
C PHE A 186 -1.91 -8.22 16.78
N LYS A 187 -2.91 -7.43 16.36
CA LYS A 187 -3.99 -6.96 17.25
C LYS A 187 -4.78 -8.12 17.84
N LYS A 188 -5.11 -9.12 17.02
CA LYS A 188 -5.86 -10.31 17.46
C LYS A 188 -5.05 -11.14 18.47
N ALA A 189 -3.76 -11.34 18.21
CA ALA A 189 -2.87 -12.09 19.09
C ALA A 189 -2.63 -11.38 20.44
N ASN A 190 -2.58 -10.04 20.43
CA ASN A 190 -2.26 -9.23 21.61
C ASN A 190 -3.49 -8.52 22.22
N GLN A 191 -4.72 -8.95 21.87
CA GLN A 191 -5.95 -8.27 22.23
C GLN A 191 -6.11 -8.05 23.74
N ALA A 192 -5.69 -9.00 24.57
CA ALA A 192 -5.80 -8.94 26.03
C ALA A 192 -4.86 -7.87 26.67
N LEU A 193 -3.72 -7.60 26.02
CA LEU A 193 -2.79 -6.54 26.44
C LEU A 193 -3.25 -5.18 25.90
N LEU A 194 -3.66 -5.15 24.64
CA LEU A 194 -4.09 -3.93 23.96
C LEU A 194 -5.41 -3.37 24.48
N SER A 195 -6.32 -4.21 25.00
CA SER A 195 -7.61 -3.76 25.55
C SER A 195 -7.48 -2.86 26.78
N GLN A 196 -6.31 -2.80 27.41
CA GLN A 196 -6.03 -1.95 28.56
C GLN A 196 -5.67 -0.51 28.14
N PHE A 197 -5.40 -0.28 26.87
CA PHE A 197 -4.94 0.98 26.32
C PHE A 197 -5.82 1.42 25.16
N GLU A 198 -5.81 2.71 24.84
CA GLU A 198 -6.30 3.15 23.55
C GLU A 198 -5.24 2.85 22.51
N TYR A 199 -5.65 2.27 21.39
CA TYR A 199 -4.73 2.01 20.29
C TYR A 199 -5.31 2.50 18.98
N GLN A 200 -4.44 3.06 18.14
CA GLN A 200 -4.74 3.42 16.76
C GLN A 200 -3.72 2.75 15.85
N ASP A 201 -4.16 2.35 14.67
CA ASP A 201 -3.25 1.81 13.66
C ASP A 201 -3.17 2.73 12.44
N TRP A 202 -2.16 2.47 11.62
CA TRP A 202 -1.96 3.18 10.37
C TRP A 202 -3.14 3.01 9.39
N GLN A 203 -3.93 1.93 9.49
CA GLN A 203 -5.08 1.71 8.61
C GLN A 203 -6.22 2.68 8.94
N VAL A 204 -6.38 3.09 10.19
CA VAL A 204 -7.33 4.14 10.56
C VAL A 204 -6.86 5.51 10.07
N GLN A 205 -5.57 5.81 10.20
CA GLN A 205 -5.02 7.12 9.81
C GLN A 205 -4.91 7.31 8.30
N GLN A 206 -4.48 6.28 7.57
CA GLN A 206 -4.22 6.33 6.13
C GLN A 206 -5.23 5.50 5.31
N GLY A 207 -6.29 4.99 5.95
CA GLY A 207 -7.22 4.04 5.35
C GLY A 207 -7.87 4.52 4.07
N ALA A 208 -8.15 5.82 3.93
CA ALA A 208 -8.76 6.37 2.72
C ALA A 208 -7.86 6.17 1.47
N LEU A 209 -6.55 6.38 1.59
CA LEU A 209 -5.62 6.21 0.49
C LEU A 209 -5.47 4.74 0.10
N PHE A 210 -5.35 3.85 1.10
CA PHE A 210 -5.27 2.41 0.87
C PHE A 210 -6.57 1.82 0.33
N ALA A 211 -7.72 2.35 0.78
CA ALA A 211 -9.01 2.02 0.23
C ALA A 211 -9.12 2.47 -1.24
N ALA A 212 -8.55 3.63 -1.59
CA ALA A 212 -8.49 4.08 -2.98
C ALA A 212 -7.64 3.13 -3.85
N VAL A 213 -6.44 2.75 -3.40
CA VAL A 213 -5.59 1.78 -4.12
C VAL A 213 -6.27 0.41 -4.25
N ALA A 214 -6.94 -0.06 -3.19
CA ALA A 214 -7.69 -1.32 -3.22
C ALA A 214 -8.91 -1.24 -4.17
N MET A 215 -9.60 -0.10 -4.20
CA MET A 215 -10.72 0.16 -5.11
C MET A 215 -10.24 0.18 -6.56
N GLU A 216 -9.13 0.85 -6.84
CA GLU A 216 -8.51 0.85 -8.17
C GLU A 216 -8.20 -0.57 -8.64
N LYS A 217 -7.61 -1.40 -7.77
CA LYS A 217 -7.33 -2.82 -8.07
C LYS A 217 -8.60 -3.60 -8.38
N ARG A 218 -9.70 -3.37 -7.65
CA ARG A 218 -11.00 -4.00 -7.94
C ARG A 218 -11.53 -3.58 -9.30
N VAL A 219 -11.47 -2.29 -9.64
CA VAL A 219 -11.90 -1.77 -10.94
C VAL A 219 -11.08 -2.40 -12.07
N MET A 220 -9.75 -2.44 -11.94
CA MET A 220 -8.88 -3.07 -12.95
C MET A 220 -9.13 -4.58 -13.08
N SER A 221 -9.40 -5.28 -11.96
CA SER A 221 -9.76 -6.70 -12.00
C SER A 221 -11.09 -6.94 -12.70
N LEU A 222 -12.06 -6.04 -12.54
CA LEU A 222 -13.35 -6.10 -13.22
C LEU A 222 -13.19 -5.86 -14.73
N LEU A 223 -12.39 -4.88 -15.13
CA LEU A 223 -12.07 -4.63 -16.54
C LEU A 223 -11.37 -5.83 -17.17
N LEU A 224 -10.39 -6.42 -16.48
CA LEU A 224 -9.71 -7.64 -16.94
C LEU A 224 -10.70 -8.80 -17.09
N ALA A 225 -11.59 -9.01 -16.12
CA ALA A 225 -12.62 -10.04 -16.20
C ALA A 225 -13.54 -9.84 -17.41
N LEU A 226 -13.93 -8.61 -17.71
CA LEU A 226 -14.76 -8.29 -18.88
C LEU A 226 -14.06 -8.63 -20.20
N ILE A 227 -12.78 -8.26 -20.33
CA ILE A 227 -11.97 -8.60 -21.52
C ILE A 227 -11.87 -10.12 -21.69
N VAL A 228 -11.65 -10.84 -20.59
CA VAL A 228 -11.58 -12.31 -20.59
C VAL A 228 -12.91 -12.93 -21.02
N ILE A 229 -14.04 -12.41 -20.53
CA ILE A 229 -15.38 -12.88 -20.95
C ILE A 229 -15.56 -12.70 -22.46
N VAL A 230 -15.22 -11.53 -23.01
CA VAL A 230 -15.29 -11.28 -24.45
C VAL A 230 -14.41 -12.25 -25.23
N ALA A 231 -13.19 -12.52 -24.75
CA ALA A 231 -12.30 -13.49 -25.37
C ALA A 231 -12.86 -14.91 -25.37
N VAL A 232 -13.48 -15.34 -24.27
CA VAL A 232 -14.14 -16.65 -24.16
C VAL A 232 -15.29 -16.76 -25.17
N PHE A 233 -16.14 -15.74 -25.30
CA PHE A 233 -17.20 -15.71 -26.31
C PHE A 233 -16.68 -15.82 -27.74
N ASN A 234 -15.53 -15.21 -28.03
CA ASN A 234 -14.88 -15.35 -29.34
C ASN A 234 -14.43 -16.79 -29.61
N ILE A 235 -13.87 -17.47 -28.62
CA ILE A 235 -13.48 -18.89 -28.75
C ILE A 235 -14.72 -19.77 -29.00
N VAL A 236 -15.79 -19.57 -28.22
CA VAL A 236 -17.05 -20.32 -28.39
C VAL A 236 -17.62 -20.12 -29.79
N SER A 237 -17.64 -18.87 -30.27
CA SER A 237 -18.17 -18.51 -31.59
C SER A 237 -17.35 -19.14 -32.72
N ALA A 238 -16.02 -19.02 -32.64
CA ALA A 238 -15.12 -19.57 -33.65
C ALA A 238 -15.20 -21.10 -33.74
N LEU A 239 -15.17 -21.80 -32.60
CA LEU A 239 -15.29 -23.26 -32.57
C LEU A 239 -16.68 -23.72 -33.01
N SER A 240 -17.75 -23.02 -32.60
CA SER A 240 -19.10 -23.36 -33.02
C SER A 240 -19.33 -23.17 -34.52
N MET A 241 -18.69 -22.16 -35.12
CA MET A 241 -18.69 -21.94 -36.56
C MET A 241 -17.94 -23.05 -37.29
N MET A 242 -16.73 -23.39 -36.82
CA MET A 242 -15.93 -24.47 -37.37
C MET A 242 -16.66 -25.83 -37.34
N VAL A 243 -17.34 -26.14 -36.23
CA VAL A 243 -18.18 -27.36 -36.14
C VAL A 243 -19.28 -27.35 -37.20
N SER A 244 -19.88 -26.19 -37.48
CA SER A 244 -20.94 -26.06 -38.49
C SER A 244 -20.42 -26.23 -39.91
N GLU A 245 -19.24 -25.68 -40.22
CA GLU A 245 -18.60 -25.80 -41.53
C GLU A 245 -18.10 -27.22 -41.81
N LYS A 246 -17.74 -27.97 -40.76
CA LYS A 246 -17.20 -29.33 -40.84
C LYS A 246 -18.23 -30.44 -40.57
N GLN A 247 -19.53 -30.13 -40.64
CA GLN A 247 -20.60 -31.11 -40.38
C GLN A 247 -20.54 -32.33 -41.31
N GLY A 248 -20.24 -32.14 -42.61
CA GLY A 248 -20.11 -33.23 -43.58
C GLY A 248 -18.99 -34.21 -43.20
N GLU A 249 -17.81 -33.69 -42.87
CA GLU A 249 -16.68 -34.50 -42.41
C GLU A 249 -16.99 -35.25 -41.11
N VAL A 250 -17.68 -34.60 -40.16
CA VAL A 250 -18.15 -35.23 -38.92
C VAL A 250 -19.14 -36.36 -39.20
N ALA A 251 -20.09 -36.15 -40.12
CA ALA A 251 -21.06 -37.17 -40.53
C ALA A 251 -20.37 -38.40 -41.14
N ILE A 252 -19.39 -38.18 -42.04
CA ILE A 252 -18.58 -39.27 -42.62
C ILE A 252 -17.88 -40.07 -41.51
N LEU A 253 -17.21 -39.40 -40.57
CA LEU A 253 -16.55 -40.07 -39.45
C LEU A 253 -17.52 -40.91 -38.61
N GLN A 254 -18.74 -40.42 -38.36
CA GLN A 254 -19.77 -41.19 -37.66
C GLN A 254 -20.20 -42.44 -38.46
N THR A 255 -20.33 -42.33 -39.78
CA THR A 255 -20.65 -43.49 -40.63
C THR A 255 -19.52 -44.54 -40.67
N LEU A 256 -18.27 -44.11 -40.48
CA LEU A 256 -17.10 -44.99 -40.32
C LEU A 256 -17.01 -45.62 -38.92
N GLY A 257 -17.95 -45.35 -38.02
CA GLY A 257 -18.03 -45.96 -36.69
C GLY A 257 -17.45 -45.13 -35.54
N PHE A 258 -17.14 -43.84 -35.76
CA PHE A 258 -16.78 -42.96 -34.64
C PHE A 258 -18.00 -42.68 -33.77
N THR A 259 -17.84 -42.85 -32.46
CA THR A 259 -18.89 -42.51 -31.50
C THR A 259 -18.98 -40.99 -31.32
N PRO A 260 -20.18 -40.44 -31.01
CA PRO A 260 -20.36 -39.02 -30.70
C PRO A 260 -19.41 -38.49 -29.62
N SER A 261 -19.06 -39.34 -28.64
CA SER A 261 -18.09 -39.00 -27.59
C SER A 261 -16.67 -38.81 -28.11
N LYS A 262 -16.21 -39.64 -29.06
CA LYS A 262 -14.88 -39.45 -29.70
C LYS A 262 -14.84 -38.16 -30.51
N ILE A 263 -15.92 -37.81 -31.18
CA ILE A 263 -16.02 -36.55 -31.93
C ILE A 263 -15.97 -35.36 -30.98
N ALA A 264 -16.73 -35.39 -29.88
CA ALA A 264 -16.66 -34.36 -28.84
C ALA A 264 -15.23 -34.21 -28.28
N GLN A 265 -14.51 -35.32 -28.06
CA GLN A 265 -13.12 -35.28 -27.59
C GLN A 265 -12.18 -34.61 -28.58
N VAL A 266 -12.33 -34.83 -29.89
CA VAL A 266 -11.50 -34.17 -30.91
C VAL A 266 -11.66 -32.65 -30.83
N PHE A 267 -12.89 -32.15 -30.81
CA PHE A 267 -13.15 -30.71 -30.71
C PHE A 267 -12.72 -30.12 -29.36
N MET A 268 -12.85 -30.89 -28.27
CA MET A 268 -12.37 -30.48 -26.95
C MET A 268 -10.83 -30.38 -26.91
N ILE A 269 -10.11 -31.35 -27.49
CA ILE A 269 -8.64 -31.32 -27.58
C ILE A 269 -8.18 -30.15 -28.46
N GLN A 270 -8.85 -29.91 -29.60
CA GLN A 270 -8.52 -28.80 -30.48
C GLN A 270 -8.73 -27.44 -29.80
N GLY A 271 -9.83 -27.31 -29.06
CA GLY A 271 -10.11 -26.13 -28.27
C GLY A 271 -9.11 -25.91 -27.14
N LEU A 272 -8.75 -26.98 -26.42
CA LEU A 272 -7.71 -26.94 -25.39
C LEU A 272 -6.34 -26.60 -25.99
N TYR A 273 -6.01 -27.12 -27.17
CA TYR A 273 -4.79 -26.77 -27.89
C TYR A 273 -4.70 -25.27 -28.19
N ASN A 274 -5.78 -24.70 -28.73
CA ASN A 274 -5.86 -23.24 -28.95
C ASN A 274 -5.74 -22.46 -27.64
N GLY A 275 -6.37 -22.95 -26.57
CA GLY A 275 -6.26 -22.37 -25.23
C GLY A 275 -4.84 -22.37 -24.68
N VAL A 276 -4.14 -23.51 -24.78
CA VAL A 276 -2.76 -23.67 -24.29
C VAL A 276 -1.79 -22.81 -25.10
N VAL A 277 -1.87 -22.84 -26.43
CA VAL A 277 -1.00 -22.04 -27.30
C VAL A 277 -1.25 -20.55 -27.08
N GLY A 278 -2.52 -20.13 -27.01
CA GLY A 278 -2.88 -18.74 -26.73
C GLY A 278 -2.40 -18.28 -25.36
N THR A 279 -2.55 -19.12 -24.32
CA THR A 279 -2.09 -18.81 -22.96
C THR A 279 -0.56 -18.73 -22.90
N ALA A 280 0.15 -19.65 -23.57
CA ALA A 280 1.61 -19.65 -23.62
C ALA A 280 2.15 -18.39 -24.30
N ILE A 281 1.66 -18.06 -25.50
CA ILE A 281 2.07 -16.86 -26.24
C ILE A 281 1.71 -15.60 -25.45
N GLY A 282 0.48 -15.52 -24.94
CA GLY A 282 0.01 -14.38 -24.15
C GLY A 282 0.80 -14.17 -22.85
N SER A 283 1.20 -15.25 -22.17
CA SER A 283 2.01 -15.16 -20.95
C SER A 283 3.42 -14.67 -21.26
N VAL A 284 4.06 -15.20 -22.31
CA VAL A 284 5.40 -14.77 -22.72
C VAL A 284 5.39 -13.29 -23.13
N LEU A 285 4.46 -12.89 -24.00
CA LEU A 285 4.32 -11.49 -24.43
C LEU A 285 3.97 -10.57 -23.26
N GLY A 286 3.05 -11.00 -22.39
CA GLY A 286 2.64 -10.22 -21.22
C GLY A 286 3.80 -9.99 -20.25
N ILE A 287 4.60 -11.03 -19.96
CA ILE A 287 5.79 -10.91 -19.10
C ILE A 287 6.84 -10.02 -19.77
N ALA A 288 7.11 -10.21 -21.05
CA ALA A 288 8.08 -9.41 -21.80
C ALA A 288 7.70 -7.92 -21.81
N LEU A 289 6.41 -7.61 -22.04
CA LEU A 289 5.91 -6.23 -21.99
C LEU A 289 5.96 -5.65 -20.58
N ALA A 290 5.59 -6.41 -19.55
CA ALA A 290 5.68 -5.92 -18.17
C ALA A 290 7.14 -5.64 -17.76
N ALA A 291 8.08 -6.49 -18.17
CA ALA A 291 9.50 -6.30 -17.86
C ALA A 291 10.08 -5.03 -18.50
N ASN A 292 9.61 -4.68 -19.70
CA ASN A 292 10.11 -3.54 -20.49
C ASN A 292 9.16 -2.34 -20.47
N ILE A 293 8.22 -2.27 -19.52
CA ILE A 293 7.18 -1.22 -19.51
C ILE A 293 7.77 0.19 -19.46
N ASN A 294 8.88 0.38 -18.75
CA ASN A 294 9.55 1.66 -18.64
C ASN A 294 10.14 2.12 -19.99
N GLU A 295 10.72 1.20 -20.76
CA GLU A 295 11.27 1.48 -22.09
C GLU A 295 10.14 1.80 -23.08
N VAL A 296 9.04 1.03 -23.02
CA VAL A 296 7.85 1.28 -23.84
C VAL A 296 7.25 2.65 -23.54
N LEU A 297 7.14 3.04 -22.26
CA LEU A 297 6.62 4.36 -21.88
C LEU A 297 7.53 5.50 -22.35
N ASN A 298 8.85 5.31 -22.30
CA ASN A 298 9.80 6.29 -22.81
C ASN A 298 9.69 6.46 -24.33
N LEU A 299 9.48 5.38 -25.07
CA LEU A 299 9.26 5.42 -26.53
C LEU A 299 7.98 6.15 -26.93
N VAL A 300 6.92 6.05 -26.12
CA VAL A 300 5.64 6.74 -26.35
C VAL A 300 5.68 8.20 -25.86
N GLY A 301 6.81 8.67 -25.32
CA GLY A 301 6.97 10.03 -24.82
C GLY A 301 6.26 10.30 -23.49
N LEU A 302 5.81 9.23 -22.80
CA LEU A 302 5.15 9.27 -21.49
C LEU A 302 6.17 9.05 -20.37
N SER A 303 7.33 9.71 -20.44
CA SER A 303 8.27 9.74 -19.33
C SER A 303 7.60 10.41 -18.14
N LEU A 304 7.40 9.66 -17.05
CA LEU A 304 6.86 10.21 -15.81
C LEU A 304 7.68 11.43 -15.37
N LEU A 305 6.99 12.51 -15.02
CA LEU A 305 7.57 13.77 -14.56
C LEU A 305 8.64 13.50 -13.47
N GLY A 306 9.91 13.59 -13.83
CA GLY A 306 11.05 13.41 -12.91
C GLY A 306 11.93 12.17 -13.12
N GLY A 307 11.73 11.36 -14.17
CA GLY A 307 12.60 10.21 -14.46
C GLY A 307 12.45 9.03 -13.49
N MET A 308 11.36 9.01 -12.72
CA MET A 308 11.08 7.95 -11.76
C MET A 308 10.60 6.69 -12.49
N ALA A 309 11.35 5.59 -12.34
CA ALA A 309 11.00 4.30 -12.93
C ALA A 309 9.76 3.70 -12.23
N LEU A 310 8.79 3.21 -13.02
CA LEU A 310 7.69 2.42 -12.46
C LEU A 310 8.24 1.10 -11.89
N PRO A 311 8.02 0.81 -10.60
CA PRO A 311 8.42 -0.46 -10.04
C PRO A 311 7.48 -1.56 -10.54
N VAL A 312 8.06 -2.54 -11.25
CA VAL A 312 7.37 -3.75 -11.70
C VAL A 312 7.72 -4.88 -10.76
N LYS A 313 6.71 -5.54 -10.19
CA LYS A 313 6.88 -6.74 -9.38
C LYS A 313 6.06 -7.86 -9.96
N PHE A 314 6.73 -8.96 -10.30
CA PHE A 314 6.08 -10.20 -10.68
C PHE A 314 5.67 -10.94 -9.41
N ASP A 315 4.37 -11.19 -9.28
CA ASP A 315 3.84 -12.07 -8.25
C ASP A 315 3.51 -13.43 -8.90
N SER A 316 4.36 -14.41 -8.63
CA SER A 316 4.26 -15.77 -9.18
C SER A 316 2.92 -16.42 -8.86
N VAL A 317 2.33 -16.12 -7.69
CA VAL A 317 1.03 -16.67 -7.29
C VAL A 317 -0.08 -16.11 -8.19
N SER A 318 -0.13 -14.79 -8.36
CA SER A 318 -1.08 -14.14 -9.27
C SER A 318 -0.90 -14.60 -10.72
N LEU A 319 0.34 -14.77 -11.20
CA LEU A 319 0.61 -15.25 -12.57
C LEU A 319 0.11 -16.68 -12.78
N THR A 320 0.41 -17.57 -11.83
CA THR A 320 -0.04 -18.97 -11.89
C THR A 320 -1.58 -19.03 -11.85
N PHE A 321 -2.21 -18.22 -11.00
CA PHE A 321 -3.66 -18.12 -10.92
C PHE A 321 -4.27 -17.70 -12.27
N ILE A 322 -3.74 -16.65 -12.92
CA ILE A 322 -4.22 -16.19 -14.24
C ILE A 322 -4.08 -17.28 -15.30
N ILE A 323 -2.93 -17.97 -15.36
CA ILE A 323 -2.69 -19.06 -16.32
C ILE A 323 -3.69 -20.20 -16.11
N VAL A 324 -3.87 -20.65 -14.87
CA VAL A 324 -4.81 -21.73 -14.53
C VAL A 324 -6.25 -21.32 -14.84
N THR A 325 -6.67 -20.12 -14.44
CA THR A 325 -8.03 -19.62 -14.72
C THR A 325 -8.27 -19.47 -16.21
N SER A 326 -7.30 -19.01 -16.99
CA SER A 326 -7.41 -18.90 -18.45
C SER A 326 -7.57 -20.27 -19.13
N LEU A 327 -6.79 -21.26 -18.71
CA LEU A 327 -6.91 -22.64 -19.20
C LEU A 327 -8.26 -23.26 -18.85
N LEU A 328 -8.74 -23.06 -17.61
CA LEU A 328 -10.06 -23.53 -17.19
C LEU A 328 -11.17 -22.87 -18.01
N LEU A 329 -11.11 -21.55 -18.22
CA LEU A 329 -12.08 -20.83 -19.03
C LEU A 329 -12.08 -21.30 -20.49
N SER A 330 -10.90 -21.54 -21.06
CA SER A 330 -10.78 -22.13 -22.39
C SER A 330 -11.41 -23.52 -22.43
N PHE A 331 -11.13 -24.38 -21.44
CA PHE A 331 -11.77 -25.69 -21.34
C PHE A 331 -13.30 -25.59 -21.29
N PHE A 332 -13.85 -24.74 -20.41
CA PHE A 332 -15.31 -24.52 -20.33
C PHE A 332 -15.91 -23.98 -21.62
N ALA A 333 -15.21 -23.08 -22.32
CA ALA A 333 -15.63 -22.54 -23.62
C ALA A 333 -15.80 -23.65 -24.68
N THR A 334 -15.00 -24.71 -24.60
CA THR A 334 -14.98 -25.79 -25.60
C THR A 334 -16.07 -26.84 -25.40
N LEU A 335 -16.66 -26.90 -24.20
CA LEU A 335 -17.70 -27.88 -23.88
C LEU A 335 -18.95 -27.71 -24.75
N TYR A 336 -19.39 -26.46 -24.98
CA TYR A 336 -20.58 -26.19 -25.77
C TYR A 336 -20.42 -26.59 -27.25
N PRO A 337 -19.36 -26.16 -27.98
CA PRO A 337 -19.09 -26.62 -29.33
C PRO A 337 -18.90 -28.14 -29.44
N ALA A 338 -18.21 -28.77 -28.48
CA ALA A 338 -17.99 -30.22 -28.48
C ALA A 338 -19.30 -31.01 -28.38
N GLN A 339 -20.24 -30.56 -27.54
CA GLN A 339 -21.58 -31.13 -27.47
C GLN A 339 -22.38 -30.91 -28.76
N LYS A 340 -22.23 -29.74 -29.39
CA LYS A 340 -22.87 -29.44 -30.68
C LYS A 340 -22.38 -30.38 -31.78
N ALA A 341 -21.08 -30.67 -31.84
CA ALA A 341 -20.49 -31.60 -32.81
C ALA A 341 -20.96 -33.05 -32.62
N ALA A 342 -21.10 -33.49 -31.37
CA ALA A 342 -21.58 -34.84 -31.06
C ALA A 342 -23.05 -35.08 -31.46
N LYS A 343 -23.86 -34.02 -31.55
CA LYS A 343 -25.29 -34.10 -31.88
C LYS A 343 -25.58 -34.02 -33.38
N VAL A 344 -24.55 -33.94 -34.24
CA VAL A 344 -24.72 -33.94 -35.69
C VAL A 344 -25.29 -35.28 -36.15
N MET A 345 -26.42 -35.28 -36.85
CA MET A 345 -27.05 -36.49 -37.40
C MET A 345 -26.53 -36.78 -38.82
N PRO A 346 -25.86 -37.92 -39.07
CA PRO A 346 -25.25 -38.20 -40.37
C PRO A 346 -26.26 -38.26 -41.51
N ALA A 347 -27.44 -38.83 -41.25
CA ALA A 347 -28.51 -38.99 -42.23
C ALA A 347 -29.13 -37.66 -42.68
N GLU A 348 -29.11 -36.62 -41.83
CA GLU A 348 -29.61 -35.30 -42.20
C GLU A 348 -28.56 -34.53 -43.00
N VAL A 349 -27.30 -34.57 -42.59
CA VAL A 349 -26.22 -33.82 -43.25
C VAL A 349 -25.92 -34.38 -44.65
N LEU A 350 -25.81 -35.71 -44.79
CA LEU A 350 -25.50 -36.36 -46.08
C LEU A 350 -26.66 -36.37 -47.08
N ARG A 351 -27.86 -35.93 -46.68
CA ARG A 351 -29.00 -35.79 -47.59
C ARG A 351 -28.96 -34.49 -48.40
N TYR A 352 -28.19 -33.50 -47.94
CA TYR A 352 -28.11 -32.16 -48.52
C TYR A 352 -26.75 -31.83 -49.16
N GLU A 353 -25.81 -32.78 -49.14
CA GLU A 353 -24.72 -32.86 -50.13
C GLU A 353 -25.17 -33.71 -51.32
#